data_AF-A0A315ZGN0-F1
#
_entry.id   AF-A0A315ZGN0-F1
#
_cell.length_a   1.000
_cell.length_b   1.000
_cell.length_c   1.000
_cell.angle_alpha   90.00
_cell.angle_beta   90.00
_cell.angle_gamma   90.00
#
_symmetry.space_group_name_H-M   'P 1'
#
loop_
_entity.id
_entity.type
_entity.pdbx_description
1 polymer ?
#
loop_
_entity_poly.entity_id
_entity_poly.type
_entity_poly.pdbx_seq_one_letter_code
_entity_poly.pdbx_strand_id
1 'polypeptide(L)'
;MDYKKLRKNAHRKVNKFIDQLETLEKKDKKVAKDLKSDYKKNVKNLKVQKSELEKKFQKFEKSVENKNKEKRDKLHQEFEIASKKFKKKLNKVKDQVKSAA
;
A
#
# COMPACT_ATOMS: atom_id res chain seq x y z
N MET A 1 -19.59 7.70 -13.63
CA MET A 1 -18.66 7.20 -12.59
C MET A 1 -18.66 8.18 -11.42
N ASP A 2 -18.95 7.76 -10.19
CA ASP A 2 -18.98 8.64 -9.01
C ASP A 2 -17.57 8.76 -8.39
N TYR A 3 -16.95 9.93 -8.60
CA TYR A 3 -15.58 10.20 -8.15
C TYR A 3 -15.45 10.36 -6.64
N LYS A 4 -16.53 10.74 -5.93
CA LYS A 4 -16.51 10.79 -4.46
C LYS A 4 -16.38 9.38 -3.90
N LYS A 5 -17.12 8.42 -4.46
CA LYS A 5 -17.03 7.00 -4.10
C LYS A 5 -15.65 6.42 -4.42
N LEU A 6 -15.12 6.76 -5.58
CA LEU A 6 -13.79 6.36 -6.05
C LEU A 6 -12.67 6.85 -5.14
N ARG A 7 -12.69 8.14 -4.79
CA ARG A 7 -11.77 8.77 -3.84
C ARG A 7 -11.84 8.13 -2.47
N LYS A 8 -13.06 7.95 -1.92
CA LYS A 8 -13.26 7.29 -0.62
C LYS A 8 -12.71 5.86 -0.62
N ASN A 9 -12.94 5.09 -1.69
CA ASN A 9 -12.44 3.72 -1.81
C ASN A 9 -10.91 3.66 -1.86
N ALA A 10 -10.28 4.51 -2.68
CA ALA A 10 -8.83 4.58 -2.78
C ALA A 10 -8.19 5.01 -1.44
N HIS A 11 -8.74 6.04 -0.79
CA HIS A 11 -8.28 6.51 0.52
C HIS A 11 -8.39 5.40 1.58
N ARG A 12 -9.53 4.71 1.65
CA ARG A 12 -9.75 3.58 2.57
C ARG A 12 -8.76 2.45 2.34
N LYS A 13 -8.39 2.20 1.08
CA LYS A 13 -7.43 1.16 0.68
C LYS A 13 -6.01 1.51 1.13
N VAL A 14 -5.59 2.76 0.94
CA VAL A 14 -4.29 3.27 1.43
C VAL A 14 -4.22 3.14 2.95
N ASN A 15 -5.20 3.66 3.69
CA ASN A 15 -5.19 3.58 5.15
C ASN A 15 -5.12 2.13 5.64
N LYS A 16 -5.88 1.22 5.03
CA LYS A 16 -5.81 -0.21 5.34
C LYS A 16 -4.41 -0.79 5.11
N PHE A 17 -3.68 -0.34 4.11
CA PHE A 17 -2.30 -0.76 3.88
C PHE A 17 -1.34 -0.21 4.94
N ILE A 18 -1.56 1.02 5.41
CA ILE A 18 -0.78 1.64 6.49
C ILE A 18 -0.94 0.83 7.78
N ASP A 19 -2.18 0.59 8.20
CA ASP A 19 -2.47 -0.17 9.43
C ASP A 19 -1.84 -1.57 9.38
N GLN A 20 -1.90 -2.21 8.22
CA GLN A 20 -1.32 -3.54 8.01
C GLN A 20 0.21 -3.52 8.07
N LEU A 21 0.86 -2.46 7.61
CA LEU A 21 2.30 -2.26 7.71
C LEU A 21 2.74 -1.99 9.15
N GLU A 22 2.03 -1.14 9.87
CA GLU A 22 2.33 -0.85 11.29
C GLU A 22 2.15 -2.09 12.16
N THR A 23 1.13 -2.90 11.87
CA THR A 23 0.92 -4.18 12.54
C THR A 23 2.09 -5.14 12.29
N LEU A 24 2.61 -5.19 11.06
CA LEU A 24 3.80 -5.97 10.73
C LEU A 24 5.03 -5.46 11.49
N GLU A 25 5.25 -4.15 11.59
CA GLU A 25 6.35 -3.60 12.39
C GLU A 25 6.24 -3.96 13.88
N LYS A 26 5.04 -3.93 14.45
CA LYS A 26 4.83 -4.37 15.84
C LYS A 26 5.13 -5.87 16.00
N LYS A 27 4.82 -6.69 14.99
CA LYS A 27 5.17 -8.12 14.97
C LYS A 27 6.66 -8.38 14.75
N ASP A 28 7.43 -7.46 14.15
CA ASP A 28 8.91 -7.57 14.00
C ASP A 28 9.61 -7.88 15.32
N LYS A 29 9.08 -7.32 16.43
CA LYS A 29 9.59 -7.59 17.78
C LYS A 29 9.47 -9.06 18.21
N LYS A 30 8.61 -9.84 17.55
CA LYS A 30 8.35 -11.26 17.82
C LYS A 30 8.88 -12.21 16.74
N VAL A 31 9.45 -11.71 15.64
CA VAL A 31 9.96 -12.57 14.56
C VAL A 31 11.28 -13.22 14.99
N ALA A 32 11.41 -14.53 14.80
CA ALA A 32 12.61 -15.31 15.10
C ALA A 32 13.87 -14.72 14.44
N LYS A 33 15.03 -14.82 15.11
CA LYS A 33 16.30 -14.19 14.70
C LYS A 33 16.68 -14.51 13.24
N ASP A 34 16.41 -15.73 12.78
CA ASP A 34 16.81 -16.21 11.44
C ASP A 34 16.00 -15.58 10.31
N LEU A 35 14.72 -15.25 10.55
CA LEU A 35 13.86 -14.59 9.57
C LEU A 35 13.98 -13.06 9.61
N LYS A 36 14.65 -12.52 10.62
CA LYS A 36 14.70 -11.08 10.91
C LYS A 36 15.36 -10.27 9.80
N SER A 37 16.33 -10.83 9.07
CA SER A 37 17.05 -10.11 8.01
C SER A 37 16.17 -9.90 6.77
N ASP A 38 15.60 -10.98 6.23
CA ASP A 38 14.74 -10.91 5.04
C ASP A 38 13.41 -10.23 5.34
N TYR A 39 12.86 -10.46 6.54
CA TYR A 39 11.67 -9.77 7.00
C TYR A 39 11.89 -8.24 7.07
N LYS A 40 12.98 -7.77 7.68
CA LYS A 40 13.29 -6.33 7.73
C LYS A 40 13.49 -5.72 6.36
N LYS A 41 14.17 -6.42 5.43
CA LYS A 41 14.33 -5.96 4.04
C LYS A 41 12.97 -5.83 3.36
N ASN A 42 12.09 -6.80 3.55
CA ASN A 42 10.74 -6.78 2.98
C ASN A 42 9.87 -5.67 3.56
N VAL A 43 9.89 -5.45 4.88
CA VAL A 43 9.16 -4.35 5.53
C VAL A 43 9.70 -2.99 5.07
N LYS A 44 11.03 -2.80 4.97
CA LYS A 44 11.63 -1.58 4.41
C LYS A 44 11.17 -1.35 2.97
N ASN A 45 11.20 -2.38 2.13
CA ASN A 45 10.73 -2.28 0.74
C ASN A 45 9.23 -1.94 0.65
N LEU A 46 8.41 -2.47 1.56
CA LEU A 46 7.00 -2.11 1.64
C LEU A 46 6.81 -0.64 2.08
N LYS A 47 7.63 -0.10 2.99
CA LYS A 47 7.57 1.33 3.34
C LYS A 47 7.87 2.24 2.16
N VAL A 48 8.88 1.91 1.37
CA VAL A 48 9.21 2.67 0.14
C VAL A 48 8.03 2.63 -0.82
N GLN A 49 7.48 1.44 -1.08
CA GLN A 49 6.32 1.30 -1.98
C GLN A 49 5.05 1.97 -1.43
N LYS A 50 4.85 2.01 -0.11
CA LYS A 50 3.77 2.77 0.52
C LYS A 50 3.91 4.26 0.17
N SER A 51 5.10 4.83 0.34
CA SER A 51 5.35 6.23 0.01
C SER A 51 5.10 6.52 -1.47
N GLU A 52 5.49 5.61 -2.37
CA GLU A 52 5.17 5.74 -3.80
C GLU A 52 3.65 5.66 -4.06
N LEU A 53 2.95 4.80 -3.35
CA LEU A 53 1.49 4.65 -3.46
C LEU A 53 0.77 5.92 -2.97
N GLU A 54 1.21 6.50 -1.86
CA GLU A 54 0.72 7.78 -1.32
C GLU A 54 0.94 8.92 -2.31
N LYS A 55 2.13 9.01 -2.93
CA LYS A 55 2.41 10.01 -3.97
C LYS A 55 1.48 9.86 -5.17
N LYS A 56 1.21 8.63 -5.63
CA LYS A 56 0.26 8.36 -6.72
C LYS A 56 -1.16 8.74 -6.33
N PHE A 57 -1.56 8.41 -5.09
CA PHE A 57 -2.86 8.78 -4.56
C PHE A 57 -3.04 10.30 -4.46
N GLN A 58 -2.04 11.04 -3.98
CA GLN A 58 -2.06 12.51 -3.93
C GLN A 58 -2.19 13.13 -5.33
N LYS A 59 -1.47 12.59 -6.34
CA LYS A 59 -1.62 13.04 -7.74
C LYS A 59 -3.04 12.80 -8.23
N PHE A 60 -3.61 11.63 -7.93
CA PHE A 60 -5.01 11.33 -8.23
C PHE A 60 -5.97 12.31 -7.54
N GLU A 61 -5.80 12.58 -6.24
CA GLU A 61 -6.64 13.55 -5.52
C GLU A 61 -6.59 14.95 -6.16
N LYS A 62 -5.39 15.45 -6.46
CA LYS A 62 -5.22 16.74 -7.18
C LYS A 62 -5.90 16.74 -8.55
N SER A 63 -5.89 15.62 -9.27
CA SER A 63 -6.58 15.52 -10.57
C SER A 63 -8.11 15.52 -10.44
N VAL A 64 -8.65 14.99 -9.32
CA VAL A 64 -10.07 15.08 -8.99
C VAL A 64 -10.45 16.52 -8.66
N GLU A 65 -9.63 17.24 -7.88
CA GLU A 65 -9.83 18.66 -7.55
C GLU A 65 -9.81 19.54 -8.79
N ASN A 66 -8.85 19.31 -9.69
CA ASN A 66 -8.71 20.08 -10.94
C ASN A 66 -9.71 19.67 -12.05
N LYS A 67 -10.67 18.79 -11.77
CA LYS A 67 -11.69 18.27 -12.71
C LYS A 67 -11.11 17.71 -14.03
N ASN A 68 -9.82 17.33 -14.06
CA ASN A 68 -9.16 16.82 -15.26
C ASN A 68 -9.47 15.32 -15.42
N LYS A 69 -10.51 15.00 -16.21
CA LYS A 69 -11.04 13.64 -16.35
C LYS A 69 -10.02 12.64 -16.87
N GLU A 70 -9.33 12.96 -17.96
CA GLU A 70 -8.40 12.05 -18.63
C GLU A 70 -7.20 11.72 -17.75
N LYS A 71 -6.60 12.76 -17.16
CA LYS A 71 -5.47 12.60 -16.22
C LYS A 71 -5.88 11.81 -14.98
N ARG A 72 -7.08 12.04 -14.48
CA ARG A 72 -7.60 11.33 -13.30
C ARG A 72 -7.80 9.84 -13.57
N ASP A 73 -8.41 9.46 -14.68
CA ASP A 73 -8.68 8.04 -14.96
C ASP A 73 -7.38 7.27 -15.16
N LYS A 74 -6.39 7.89 -15.83
CA LYS A 74 -5.02 7.37 -15.93
C LYS A 74 -4.36 7.20 -14.55
N LEU A 75 -4.37 8.24 -13.72
CA LEU A 75 -3.77 8.20 -12.38
C LEU A 75 -4.47 7.20 -11.46
N HIS A 76 -5.78 7.04 -11.59
CA HIS A 76 -6.53 6.03 -10.86
C HIS A 76 -6.13 4.61 -11.29
N GLN A 77 -6.00 4.35 -12.59
CA GLN A 77 -5.52 3.06 -13.08
C GLN A 77 -4.09 2.76 -12.60
N GLU A 78 -3.19 3.74 -12.67
CA GLU A 78 -1.82 3.61 -12.15
C GLU A 78 -1.80 3.32 -10.64
N PHE A 79 -2.65 4.00 -9.87
CA PHE A 79 -2.84 3.77 -8.44
C PHE A 79 -3.38 2.36 -8.15
N GLU A 80 -4.36 1.88 -8.91
CA GLU A 80 -4.93 0.55 -8.74
C GLU A 80 -3.93 -0.56 -9.06
N ILE A 81 -3.13 -0.40 -10.12
CA ILE A 81 -2.06 -1.34 -10.48
C ILE A 81 -1.00 -1.37 -9.36
N ALA A 82 -0.57 -0.21 -8.88
CA ALA A 82 0.38 -0.12 -7.77
C ALA A 82 -0.19 -0.74 -6.49
N SER A 83 -1.46 -0.49 -6.18
CA SER A 83 -2.17 -1.06 -5.04
C SER A 83 -2.24 -2.59 -5.10
N LYS A 84 -2.52 -3.17 -6.28
CA LYS A 84 -2.54 -4.62 -6.47
C LYS A 84 -1.16 -5.25 -6.26
N LYS A 85 -0.10 -4.63 -6.82
CA LYS A 85 1.29 -5.08 -6.63
C LYS A 85 1.70 -5.00 -5.16
N PHE A 86 1.39 -3.90 -4.50
CA PHE A 86 1.65 -3.70 -3.08
C PHE A 86 0.94 -4.76 -2.22
N LYS A 87 -0.36 -4.98 -2.44
CA LYS A 87 -1.15 -6.01 -1.74
C LYS A 87 -0.55 -7.41 -1.89
N LYS A 88 -0.12 -7.78 -3.11
CA LYS A 88 0.50 -9.09 -3.36
C LYS A 88 1.80 -9.27 -2.55
N LYS A 89 2.66 -8.25 -2.50
CA LYS A 89 3.89 -8.28 -1.69
C LYS A 89 3.58 -8.30 -0.20
N LEU A 90 2.66 -7.46 0.26
CA LEU A 90 2.23 -7.39 1.66
C LEU A 90 1.70 -8.75 2.15
N ASN A 91 0.88 -9.43 1.35
CA ASN A 91 0.37 -10.75 1.69
C ASN A 91 1.51 -11.78 1.80
N LYS A 92 2.45 -11.81 0.85
CA LYS A 92 3.63 -12.69 0.94
C LYS A 92 4.40 -12.51 2.25
N VAL A 93 4.61 -11.26 2.67
CA VAL A 93 5.30 -10.95 3.93
C VAL A 93 4.49 -11.41 5.14
N LYS A 94 3.16 -11.25 5.10
CA LYS A 94 2.27 -11.77 6.15
C LYS A 94 2.29 -13.29 6.24
N ASP A 95 2.26 -13.98 5.10
CA ASP A 95 2.31 -15.43 5.05
C ASP A 95 3.65 -15.95 5.60
N GLN A 96 4.77 -15.29 5.26
CA GLN A 96 6.07 -15.60 5.83
C GLN A 96 6.11 -15.47 7.37
N VAL A 97 5.49 -14.42 7.93
CA VAL A 97 5.41 -14.25 9.39
C VAL A 97 4.47 -15.28 10.02
N LYS A 98 3.36 -15.62 9.34
CA LYS A 98 2.38 -16.58 9.86
C LYS A 98 2.93 -18.00 9.89
N SER A 99 3.72 -18.41 8.89
CA SER A 99 4.35 -19.72 8.85
C SER A 99 5.52 -19.86 9.85
N ALA A 100 5.96 -18.76 10.45
CA ALA A 100 7.11 -18.70 11.34
C ALA A 100 6.76 -18.45 12.82
N ALA A 101 5.48 -18.26 13.12
CA ALA A 101 4.93 -18.02 14.47
C ALA A 101 4.11 -19.23 14.90
#